data_AF-A0A943FNB0-F1
#
_entry.id   AF-A0A943FNB0-F1
#
_cell.length_a   1.000
_cell.length_b   1.000
_cell.length_c   1.000
_cell.angle_alpha   90.00
_cell.angle_beta   90.00
_cell.angle_gamma   90.00
#
_symmetry.space_group_name_H-M   'P 1'
#
loop_
_entity.id
_entity.type
_entity.pdbx_description
1 polymer ?
#
loop_
_entity_poly.entity_id
_entity_poly.type
_entity_poly.pdbx_seq_one_letter_code
_entity_poly.pdbx_strand_id
1 'polypeptide(L)'
;MKKLNNKKGFTLMEMLIVVAIIAVLVAIAIPVFNGALTKSKEAADVANIRALYAEWQVGILTENKDIPADKATFLAGPDKNGATEFTFNYADGENAKLTYTKDAKGGSIKYAATKLADANGNKTYTWTLGQENS
;
A
#
# COMPACT_ATOMS: atom_id res chain seq x y z
N MET A 1 47.43 40.16 26.84
CA MET A 1 46.84 38.87 26.39
C MET A 1 45.99 39.14 25.15
N LYS A 2 46.39 38.68 23.96
CA LYS A 2 45.72 38.98 22.69
C LYS A 2 44.96 37.73 22.23
N LYS A 3 43.62 37.80 22.26
CA LYS A 3 42.71 36.71 21.85
C LYS A 3 42.88 36.42 20.36
N LEU A 4 43.31 35.20 20.01
CA LEU A 4 43.32 34.70 18.64
C LEU A 4 41.89 34.28 18.27
N ASN A 5 41.15 35.16 17.59
CA ASN A 5 39.85 34.82 17.02
C ASN A 5 40.06 34.07 15.69
N ASN A 6 40.25 32.75 15.77
CA ASN A 6 40.20 31.85 14.62
C ASN A 6 38.76 31.74 14.08
N LYS A 7 38.32 32.71 13.29
CA LYS A 7 37.14 32.55 12.44
C LYS A 7 37.56 31.83 11.16
N LYS A 8 37.66 30.50 11.22
CA LYS A 8 37.70 29.65 10.03
C LYS A 8 36.30 29.70 9.39
N GLY A 9 36.10 30.62 8.45
CA GLY A 9 34.91 30.65 7.60
C GLY A 9 34.95 29.48 6.63
N PHE A 10 33.80 28.83 6.45
CA PHE A 10 33.61 27.75 5.48
C PHE A 10 34.04 28.24 4.09
N THR A 11 34.90 27.51 3.39
CA THR A 11 35.32 27.93 2.05
C THR A 11 34.21 27.62 1.05
N LEU A 12 34.04 28.48 0.04
CA LEU A 12 33.09 28.22 -1.04
C LEU A 12 33.37 26.89 -1.74
N MET A 13 34.66 26.54 -1.87
CA MET A 13 35.09 25.27 -2.46
C MET A 13 34.66 24.05 -1.62
N GLU A 14 34.73 24.12 -0.29
CA GLU A 14 34.22 23.07 0.59
C GLU A 14 32.71 22.89 0.44
N MET A 15 31.95 23.96 0.25
CA MET A 15 30.50 23.84 -0.01
C MET A 15 30.21 23.26 -1.40
N LEU A 16 31.01 23.60 -2.43
CA LEU A 16 30.81 23.10 -3.79
C LEU A 16 31.00 21.58 -3.88
N ILE A 17 32.04 21.02 -3.25
CA ILE A 17 32.25 19.57 -3.27
C ILE A 17 31.17 18.82 -2.50
N VAL A 18 30.68 19.38 -1.39
CA VAL A 18 29.62 18.78 -0.58
C VAL A 18 28.32 18.71 -1.37
N VAL A 19 27.91 19.79 -2.03
CA VAL A 19 26.69 19.81 -2.85
C VAL A 19 26.81 18.86 -4.04
N ALA A 20 27.99 18.77 -4.66
CA ALA A 20 28.22 17.83 -5.77
C ALA A 20 28.03 16.36 -5.33
N ILE A 21 28.54 15.98 -4.16
CA ILE A 21 28.35 14.63 -3.63
C ILE A 21 26.88 14.37 -3.26
N ILE A 22 26.22 15.32 -2.59
CA ILE A 22 24.79 15.21 -2.24
C ILE A 22 23.94 15.03 -3.50
N ALA A 23 24.23 15.76 -4.58
CA ALA A 23 23.50 15.65 -5.85
C ALA A 23 23.55 14.22 -6.43
N VAL A 24 24.72 13.57 -6.40
CA VAL A 24 24.88 12.18 -6.87
C VAL A 24 24.14 11.20 -5.97
N LEU A 25 24.20 11.38 -4.65
CA LEU A 25 23.48 10.52 -3.69
C LEU A 25 21.97 10.62 -3.89
N VAL A 26 21.43 11.83 -4.02
CA VAL A 26 20.01 12.08 -4.22
C VAL A 26 19.51 11.50 -5.54
N ALA A 27 20.32 11.57 -6.61
CA ALA A 27 19.97 11.03 -7.92
C ALA A 27 19.68 9.52 -7.89
N ILE A 28 20.39 8.75 -7.04
CA ILE A 28 20.16 7.31 -6.86
C ILE A 28 19.10 7.05 -5.79
N ALA A 29 19.09 7.85 -4.72
CA ALA A 29 18.19 7.66 -3.59
C ALA A 29 16.71 7.83 -3.95
N ILE A 30 16.36 8.87 -4.74
CA ILE A 30 14.95 9.16 -5.10
C ILE A 30 14.28 7.97 -5.82
N PRO A 31 14.82 7.40 -6.92
CA PRO A 31 14.15 6.31 -7.63
C PRO A 31 14.05 5.04 -6.77
N VAL A 32 15.10 4.73 -5.99
CA VAL A 32 15.11 3.56 -5.10
C VAL A 32 14.08 3.72 -3.98
N PHE A 33 14.04 4.90 -3.34
CA PHE A 33 13.12 5.19 -2.26
C PHE A 33 11.67 5.22 -2.74
N ASN A 34 11.38 5.82 -3.90
CA ASN A 34 10.03 5.83 -4.48
C ASN A 34 9.53 4.42 -4.81
N GLY A 35 10.41 3.54 -5.31
CA GLY A 35 10.10 2.13 -5.54
C GLY A 35 9.80 1.37 -4.24
N ALA A 36 10.63 1.56 -3.21
CA ALA A 36 10.46 0.94 -1.90
C ALA A 36 9.19 1.44 -1.19
N LEU A 37 8.90 2.74 -1.23
CA LEU A 37 7.67 3.32 -0.69
C LEU A 37 6.43 2.74 -1.36
N THR A 38 6.45 2.63 -2.69
CA THR A 38 5.34 2.02 -3.44
C THR A 38 5.12 0.57 -3.01
N LYS A 39 6.19 -0.21 -2.88
CA LYS A 39 6.14 -1.61 -2.43
C LYS A 39 5.55 -1.74 -1.01
N SER A 40 5.99 -0.88 -0.09
CA SER A 40 5.47 -0.88 1.29
C SER A 40 4.00 -0.53 1.35
N LYS A 41 3.55 0.45 0.55
CA LYS A 41 2.14 0.82 0.44
C LYS A 41 1.29 -0.31 -0.12
N GLU A 42 1.73 -0.96 -1.20
CA GLU A 42 1.03 -2.13 -1.75
C GLU A 42 0.96 -3.29 -0.76
N ALA A 43 2.02 -3.54 0.02
CA ALA A 43 2.03 -4.59 1.04
C ALA A 43 1.03 -4.30 2.17
N ALA A 44 0.95 -3.04 2.61
CA ALA A 44 -0.04 -2.61 3.59
C ALA A 44 -1.47 -2.81 3.06
N ASP A 45 -1.73 -2.46 1.79
CA ASP A 45 -3.04 -2.64 1.17
C ASP A 45 -3.44 -4.11 1.11
N VAL A 46 -2.53 -5.01 0.72
CA VAL A 46 -2.78 -6.47 0.72
C VAL A 46 -3.09 -6.99 2.12
N ALA A 47 -2.35 -6.53 3.14
CA ALA A 47 -2.58 -6.93 4.53
C ALA A 47 -3.95 -6.45 5.03
N ASN A 48 -4.30 -5.21 4.72
CA ASN A 48 -5.57 -4.60 5.10
C ASN A 48 -6.76 -5.31 4.42
N ILE A 49 -6.67 -5.61 3.11
CA ILE A 49 -7.71 -6.37 2.39
C ILE A 49 -7.90 -7.76 3.00
N ARG A 50 -6.79 -8.42 3.38
CA ARG A 50 -6.85 -9.73 4.04
C ARG A 50 -7.57 -9.67 5.39
N ALA A 51 -7.33 -8.62 6.18
CA ALA A 51 -8.02 -8.42 7.45
C ALA A 51 -9.52 -8.21 7.23
N LEU A 52 -9.88 -7.34 6.28
CA LEU A 52 -11.27 -7.08 5.90
C LEU A 52 -11.97 -8.34 5.37
N TYR A 53 -11.29 -9.14 4.54
CA TYR A 53 -11.78 -10.44 4.09
C TYR A 53 -12.07 -11.38 5.26
N ALA A 54 -11.18 -11.46 6.25
CA ALA A 54 -11.39 -12.31 7.42
C ALA A 54 -12.61 -11.86 8.24
N GLU A 55 -12.81 -10.55 8.38
CA GLU A 55 -13.98 -9.98 9.04
C GLU A 55 -15.28 -10.35 8.33
N TRP A 56 -15.32 -10.20 7.00
CA TRP A 56 -16.44 -10.65 6.17
C TRP A 56 -16.68 -12.16 6.30
N GLN A 57 -15.63 -12.96 6.27
CA GLN A 57 -15.74 -14.41 6.37
C GLN A 57 -16.32 -14.84 7.73
N VAL A 58 -15.95 -14.17 8.83
CA VAL A 58 -16.54 -14.41 10.14
C VAL A 58 -18.00 -14.00 10.14
N GLY A 59 -18.33 -12.76 9.75
CA GLY A 59 -19.71 -12.27 9.74
C GLY A 59 -20.67 -13.14 8.90
N ILE A 60 -20.21 -13.66 7.76
CA ILE A 60 -21.00 -14.57 6.93
C ILE A 60 -21.26 -15.90 7.66
N LEU A 61 -20.25 -16.47 8.33
CA LEU A 61 -20.36 -17.79 8.96
C LEU A 61 -21.04 -17.77 10.33
N THR A 62 -20.87 -16.72 11.13
CA THR A 62 -21.32 -16.66 12.51
C THR A 62 -22.59 -15.83 12.70
N GLU A 63 -22.78 -14.81 11.87
CA GLU A 63 -23.88 -13.84 12.00
C GLU A 63 -24.86 -13.90 10.83
N ASN A 64 -24.70 -14.87 9.93
CA ASN A 64 -25.53 -15.06 8.74
C ASN A 64 -25.63 -13.78 7.88
N LYS A 65 -24.55 -13.00 7.82
CA LYS A 65 -24.46 -11.81 6.98
C LYS A 65 -24.37 -12.21 5.51
N ASP A 66 -25.02 -11.42 4.66
CA ASP A 66 -24.96 -11.60 3.22
C ASP A 66 -23.57 -11.29 2.67
N ILE A 67 -23.19 -12.01 1.62
CA ILE A 67 -21.99 -11.70 0.84
C ILE A 67 -22.14 -10.31 0.22
N PRO A 68 -21.14 -9.41 0.35
CA PRO A 68 -21.21 -8.04 -0.13
C PRO A 68 -21.62 -7.99 -1.61
N ALA A 69 -22.43 -7.01 -1.99
CA ALA A 69 -23.01 -6.96 -3.34
C ALA A 69 -22.01 -6.43 -4.38
N ASP A 70 -21.09 -5.58 -3.94
CA ASP A 70 -20.19 -4.83 -4.79
C ASP A 70 -18.90 -4.45 -4.04
N LYS A 71 -17.98 -3.80 -4.74
CA LYS A 71 -16.71 -3.33 -4.18
C LYS A 71 -16.89 -2.34 -3.03
N ALA A 72 -17.87 -1.44 -3.12
CA ALA A 72 -18.07 -0.39 -2.13
C ALA A 72 -18.58 -0.98 -0.82
N THR A 73 -19.53 -1.91 -0.90
CA THR A 73 -20.03 -2.67 0.24
C THR A 73 -18.95 -3.53 0.87
N PHE A 74 -18.10 -4.21 0.08
CA PHE A 74 -16.95 -4.93 0.63
C PHE A 74 -16.03 -3.99 1.42
N LEU A 75 -15.65 -2.84 0.84
CA LEU A 75 -14.77 -1.84 1.46
C LEU A 75 -15.38 -1.13 2.67
N ALA A 76 -16.70 -1.14 2.82
CA ALA A 76 -17.40 -0.59 3.98
C ALA A 76 -17.39 -1.53 5.21
N GLY A 77 -16.97 -2.78 5.02
CA GLY A 77 -16.96 -3.80 6.08
C GLY A 77 -18.35 -4.35 6.43
N PRO A 78 -18.40 -5.50 7.14
CA PRO A 78 -19.65 -6.21 7.45
C PRO A 78 -20.55 -5.48 8.46
N ASP A 79 -20.02 -4.58 9.28
CA ASP A 79 -20.79 -3.88 10.33
C ASP A 79 -21.10 -2.40 10.04
N LYS A 80 -20.72 -1.87 8.86
CA LYS A 80 -20.87 -0.44 8.51
C LYS A 80 -20.55 0.50 9.67
N ASN A 81 -19.53 0.16 10.46
CA ASN A 81 -19.41 0.64 11.82
C ASN A 81 -18.64 1.96 11.88
N GLY A 82 -19.06 2.96 11.11
CA GLY A 82 -18.51 4.33 11.15
C GLY A 82 -16.99 4.45 10.85
N ALA A 83 -16.31 3.36 10.51
CA ALA A 83 -14.93 3.40 10.05
C ALA A 83 -14.94 3.93 8.62
N THR A 84 -14.36 5.11 8.48
CA THR A 84 -14.05 5.80 7.22
C THR A 84 -13.67 4.79 6.15
N GLU A 85 -14.32 4.90 4.99
CA GLU A 85 -14.03 4.16 3.75
C GLU A 85 -12.60 3.62 3.73
N PHE A 86 -12.45 2.29 3.57
CA PHE A 86 -11.15 1.66 3.39
C PHE A 86 -10.33 2.46 2.39
N THR A 87 -9.27 3.12 2.88
CA THR A 87 -8.48 4.04 2.08
C THR A 87 -7.19 3.33 1.69
N PHE A 88 -6.97 3.18 0.38
CA PHE A 88 -5.76 2.53 -0.13
C PHE A 88 -4.55 3.44 0.10
N ASN A 89 -3.48 2.87 0.64
CA ASN A 89 -2.21 3.56 0.84
C ASN A 89 -1.50 3.83 -0.51
N TYR A 90 -1.81 3.01 -1.52
CA TYR A 90 -1.42 3.21 -2.92
C TYR A 90 -2.63 3.47 -3.82
N ALA A 91 -3.09 4.72 -3.86
CA ALA A 91 -4.16 5.17 -4.77
C ALA A 91 -3.57 5.61 -6.12
N ASP A 92 -3.23 4.66 -6.99
CA ASP A 92 -3.02 4.94 -8.41
C ASP A 92 -4.38 4.94 -9.10
N GLY A 93 -4.92 6.15 -9.37
CA GLY A 93 -6.23 6.37 -9.98
C GLY A 93 -7.36 5.56 -9.33
N GLU A 94 -7.94 6.07 -8.24
CA GLU A 94 -9.06 5.47 -7.48
C GLU A 94 -9.20 3.95 -7.61
N ASN A 95 -8.49 3.22 -6.73
CA ASN A 95 -8.79 1.82 -6.48
C ASN A 95 -8.64 0.90 -7.71
N ALA A 96 -7.98 1.31 -8.80
CA ALA A 96 -7.92 0.58 -10.08
C ALA A 96 -7.32 -0.83 -9.97
N LYS A 97 -6.51 -1.08 -8.93
CA LYS A 97 -5.86 -2.37 -8.66
C LYS A 97 -6.73 -3.38 -7.93
N LEU A 98 -7.82 -2.95 -7.29
CA LEU A 98 -8.76 -3.84 -6.60
C LEU A 98 -10.00 -4.08 -7.47
N THR A 99 -10.22 -5.33 -7.85
CA THR A 99 -11.43 -5.77 -8.56
C THR A 99 -12.24 -6.65 -7.62
N TYR A 100 -13.54 -6.34 -7.50
CA TYR A 100 -14.50 -7.19 -6.79
C TYR A 100 -15.46 -7.77 -7.83
N THR A 101 -15.74 -9.07 -7.76
CA THR A 101 -16.74 -9.74 -8.59
C THR A 101 -17.57 -10.67 -7.72
N LYS A 102 -18.89 -10.51 -7.74
CA LYS A 102 -19.83 -11.46 -7.13
C LYS A 102 -20.35 -12.40 -8.20
N ASP A 103 -20.35 -13.70 -7.89
CA ASP A 103 -21.03 -14.71 -8.69
C ASP A 103 -22.11 -15.42 -7.83
N ALA A 104 -22.83 -16.36 -8.44
CA ALA A 104 -23.87 -17.13 -7.74
C ALA A 104 -23.33 -18.07 -6.65
N LYS A 105 -22.00 -18.24 -6.55
CA LYS A 105 -21.29 -19.15 -5.64
C LYS A 105 -20.50 -18.43 -4.55
N GLY A 106 -20.40 -17.10 -4.58
CA GLY A 106 -19.60 -16.34 -3.63
C GLY A 106 -19.19 -14.93 -4.11
N GLY A 107 -18.30 -14.30 -3.35
CA GLY A 107 -17.69 -13.00 -3.69
C GLY A 107 -16.18 -13.12 -3.88
N SER A 108 -15.64 -12.80 -5.04
CA SER A 108 -14.18 -12.81 -5.30
C SER A 108 -13.59 -11.41 -5.26
N ILE A 109 -12.52 -11.24 -4.49
CA ILE A 109 -11.71 -10.02 -4.39
C ILE A 109 -10.35 -10.29 -5.03
N LYS A 110 -9.94 -9.45 -5.96
CA LYS A 110 -8.63 -9.51 -6.62
C LYS A 110 -7.88 -8.20 -6.39
N TYR A 111 -6.62 -8.27 -5.97
CA TYR A 111 -5.74 -7.12 -5.86
C TYR A 111 -4.48 -7.34 -6.71
N ALA A 112 -4.26 -6.50 -7.71
CA ALA A 112 -3.11 -6.55 -8.60
C ALA A 112 -2.01 -5.59 -8.11
N ALA A 113 -0.97 -6.13 -7.48
CA ALA A 113 0.22 -5.38 -7.07
C ALA A 113 1.26 -5.34 -8.19
N THR A 114 1.73 -4.15 -8.56
CA THR A 114 2.66 -3.97 -9.69
C THR A 114 4.12 -3.91 -9.25
N LYS A 115 4.40 -3.69 -7.95
CA LYS A 115 5.76 -3.58 -7.40
C LYS A 115 6.05 -4.62 -6.31
N LEU A 116 5.05 -5.40 -5.87
CA LEU A 116 5.25 -6.66 -5.14
C LEU A 116 5.64 -7.85 -6.05
N ALA A 117 6.05 -7.59 -7.28
CA ALA A 117 6.51 -8.59 -8.24
C ALA A 117 7.64 -9.49 -7.69
N ASP A 118 7.56 -10.80 -7.93
CA ASP A 118 8.75 -11.63 -8.03
C ASP A 118 9.34 -11.50 -9.44
N ALA A 119 10.30 -12.34 -9.81
CA ALA A 119 11.06 -12.23 -11.05
C ALA A 119 10.22 -12.12 -12.35
N ASN A 120 8.91 -12.40 -12.33
CA ASN A 120 8.04 -12.49 -13.50
C ASN A 120 6.97 -11.39 -13.62
N GLY A 121 7.05 -10.30 -12.84
CA GLY A 121 6.11 -9.17 -12.96
C GLY A 121 4.92 -9.23 -12.00
N ASN A 122 3.90 -8.38 -12.27
CA ASN A 122 2.79 -8.05 -11.37
C ASN A 122 2.22 -9.26 -10.60
N LYS A 123 2.09 -9.17 -9.26
CA LYS A 123 1.43 -10.18 -8.43
C LYS A 123 -0.05 -9.89 -8.27
N THR A 124 -0.91 -10.87 -8.56
CA THR A 124 -2.34 -10.78 -8.28
C THR A 124 -2.69 -11.64 -7.07
N TYR A 125 -3.21 -11.01 -6.02
CA TYR A 125 -3.74 -11.69 -4.84
C TYR A 125 -5.24 -11.88 -5.01
N THR A 126 -5.75 -13.09 -4.82
CA THR A 126 -7.18 -13.41 -4.94
C THR A 126 -7.70 -13.98 -3.63
N TRP A 127 -8.85 -13.49 -3.17
CA TRP A 127 -9.60 -13.99 -2.02
C TRP A 127 -11.03 -14.29 -2.44
N THR A 128 -11.63 -15.37 -1.93
CA THR A 128 -12.99 -15.78 -2.29
C THR A 128 -13.82 -15.97 -1.02
N LEU A 129 -14.87 -15.15 -0.87
CA LEU A 129 -15.86 -15.19 0.19
C LEU A 129 -16.96 -16.20 -0.15
N GLY A 130 -17.39 -16.99 0.84
CA GLY A 130 -18.60 -17.81 0.73
C GLY A 130 -18.43 -19.13 0.00
N GLN A 131 -17.22 -19.71 -0.06
CA GLN A 131 -17.09 -21.11 -0.45
C GLN A 131 -17.68 -21.99 0.66
N GLU A 132 -18.88 -22.52 0.45
CA GLU A 132 -19.22 -23.82 1.02
C GLU A 132 -18.13 -24.78 0.59
N ASN A 133 -17.32 -25.21 1.56
CA ASN A 133 -16.36 -26.27 1.37
C ASN A 133 -17.18 -27.53 1.07
N SER A 134 -17.20 -27.95 -0.20
CA SER A 134 -17.83 -29.21 -0.58
C SER A 134 -17.08 -30.39 0.02
#